data_AF-A0A4R1NS29-F1
#
_entry.id   AF-A0A4R1NS29-F1
#
_cell.length_a   1.000
_cell.length_b   1.000
_cell.length_c   1.000
_cell.angle_alpha   90.00
_cell.angle_beta   90.00
_cell.angle_gamma   90.00
#
_symmetry.space_group_name_H-M   'P 1'
#
loop_
_entity.id
_entity.type
_entity.pdbx_description
1 polymer ?
#
loop_
_entity_poly.entity_id
_entity_poly.type
_entity_poly.pdbx_seq_one_letter_code
_entity_poly.pdbx_strand_id
1 'polypeptide(L)' 'MEGQLAHIGAGLAAIGSGAAAIGVGNVAGNYLAGALRNPSAAASQTATLFIGIAFAEALGIFSFLVALLLMFAV' A
#
# COMPACT_ATOMS: atom_id res chain seq x y z
N MET A 1 29.15 -0.53 -13.85
CA MET A 1 28.04 -1.45 -14.17
C MET A 1 27.09 -1.63 -12.97
N GLU A 2 27.57 -1.50 -11.73
CA GLU A 2 26.75 -1.69 -10.52
C GLU A 2 25.55 -0.72 -10.41
N GLY A 3 25.74 0.57 -10.71
CA GLY A 3 24.63 1.55 -10.68
C GLY A 3 23.50 1.30 -11.70
N GLN A 4 23.78 0.63 -12.83
CA GLN A 4 22.74 0.32 -13.83
C GLN A 4 21.77 -0.76 -13.33
N LEU A 5 22.29 -1.76 -12.59
CA LEU A 5 21.45 -2.80 -11.98
C LEU A 5 20.63 -2.24 -10.83
N ALA A 6 21.18 -1.29 -10.06
CA ALA A 6 20.45 -0.59 -9.00
C ALA A 6 19.23 0.18 -9.53
N HIS A 7 19.34 0.86 -10.67
CA HIS A 7 18.20 1.53 -11.30
C HIS A 7 17.10 0.57 -11.76
N ILE A 8 17.46 -0.59 -12.31
CA ILE A 8 16.48 -1.64 -12.64
C ILE A 8 15.81 -2.17 -11.37
N GLY A 9 16.59 -2.43 -10.32
CA GLY A 9 16.08 -2.86 -9.02
C GLY A 9 15.13 -1.85 -8.38
N ALA A 10 15.44 -0.55 -8.46
CA ALA A 10 14.58 0.52 -7.98
C ALA A 10 13.25 0.57 -8.73
N GLY A 11 13.27 0.41 -10.06
CA GLY A 11 12.06 0.32 -10.87
C GLY A 11 11.18 -0.86 -10.49
N LEU A 12 11.77 -2.04 -10.25
CA LEU A 12 11.06 -3.23 -9.78
C LEU A 12 10.48 -3.03 -8.37
N ALA A 13 11.24 -2.43 -7.46
CA ALA A 13 10.77 -2.13 -6.11
C ALA A 13 9.60 -1.13 -6.12
N ALA A 14 9.58 -0.14 -7.02
CA ALA A 14 8.48 0.81 -7.13
C ALA A 14 7.13 0.16 -7.52
N ILE A 15 7.16 -1.00 -8.21
CA ILE A 15 5.93 -1.76 -8.55
C ILE A 15 5.18 -2.17 -7.27
N GLY A 16 5.89 -2.54 -6.21
CA GLY A 16 5.28 -2.94 -4.94
C GLY A 16 4.49 -1.81 -4.26
N SER A 17 4.89 -0.54 -4.47
CA SER A 17 4.09 0.61 -4.04
C SER A 17 2.76 0.70 -4.78
N GLY A 18 2.76 0.43 -6.10
CA GLY A 18 1.53 0.33 -6.88
C GLY A 18 0.65 -0.85 -6.46
N ALA A 19 1.26 -1.99 -6.11
CA ALA A 19 0.52 -3.17 -5.64
C ALA A 19 -0.19 -2.92 -4.29
N ALA A 20 0.39 -2.09 -3.40
CA ALA A 20 -0.25 -1.71 -2.15
C ALA A 20 -1.59 -0.97 -2.36
N ALA A 21 -1.72 -0.18 -3.43
CA ALA A 21 -2.96 0.50 -3.77
C ALA A 21 -4.11 -0.48 -4.06
N ILE A 22 -3.81 -1.68 -4.58
CA ILE A 22 -4.81 -2.75 -4.76
C ILE A 22 -5.29 -3.24 -3.38
N GLY A 23 -4.38 -3.40 -2.42
CA GLY A 23 -4.71 -3.76 -1.04
C GLY A 23 -5.63 -2.73 -0.37
N VAL A 24 -5.29 -1.45 -0.48
CA VAL A 24 -6.13 -0.34 0.02
C VAL A 24 -7.50 -0.34 -0.65
N GLY A 25 -7.54 -0.45 -1.98
CA GLY A 25 -8.79 -0.49 -2.74
C GLY A 25 -9.69 -1.66 -2.31
N ASN A 26 -9.11 -2.84 -2.07
CA ASN A 26 -9.84 -4.00 -1.57
C ASN A 26 -10.41 -3.78 -0.15
N VAL A 27 -9.61 -3.23 0.76
CA VAL A 27 -10.07 -2.96 2.14
C VAL A 27 -11.20 -1.91 2.13
N ALA A 28 -11.01 -0.79 1.43
CA ALA A 28 -12.00 0.26 1.32
C ALA A 28 -13.28 -0.20 0.60
N GLY A 29 -13.13 -0.96 -0.48
CA GLY A 29 -14.26 -1.51 -1.25
C GLY A 29 -15.10 -2.48 -0.43
N ASN A 30 -14.46 -3.39 0.34
CA ASN A 30 -15.16 -4.30 1.23
C ASN A 30 -15.88 -3.56 2.37
N TYR A 31 -15.25 -2.55 2.96
CA TYR A 31 -15.90 -1.69 3.95
C TYR A 31 -17.15 -1.01 3.37
N LEU A 32 -17.04 -0.38 2.19
CA LEU A 32 -18.17 0.29 1.54
C LEU A 32 -19.31 -0.70 1.26
N ALA A 33 -19.00 -1.88 0.70
CA ALA A 33 -19.99 -2.90 0.42
C ALA A 33 -20.68 -3.44 1.69
N GLY A 34 -19.97 -3.46 2.82
CA GLY A 34 -20.55 -3.78 4.13
C GLY A 34 -21.39 -2.63 4.70
N ALA A 35 -20.89 -1.40 4.63
CA ALA A 35 -21.56 -0.20 5.12
C ALA A 35 -22.89 0.05 4.40
N LEU A 36 -22.97 -0.20 3.10
CA LEU A 36 -24.22 -0.11 2.33
C LEU A 36 -25.27 -1.15 2.76
N ARG A 37 -24.86 -2.29 3.33
CA ARG A 37 -25.76 -3.33 3.84
C ARG A 37 -26.23 -3.03 5.27
N ASN A 38 -25.41 -2.40 6.09
CA ASN A 38 -25.76 -2.01 7.45
C ASN A 38 -25.15 -0.65 7.85
N PRO A 39 -25.78 0.48 7.47
CA PRO A 39 -25.22 1.81 7.66
C PRO A 39 -25.03 2.21 9.13
N SER A 40 -25.89 1.72 10.03
CA SER A 40 -25.83 2.08 11.46
C SER A 40 -24.60 1.51 12.17
N ALA A 41 -24.09 0.37 11.71
CA ALA A 41 -22.87 -0.25 12.23
C ALA A 41 -21.59 0.27 11.55
N ALA A 42 -21.69 0.95 10.40
CA ALA A 42 -20.52 1.37 9.63
C ALA A 42 -19.59 2.29 10.43
N ALA A 43 -20.16 3.26 11.15
CA ALA A 43 -19.40 4.25 11.90
C ALA A 43 -18.46 3.61 12.94
N SER A 44 -18.90 2.54 13.62
CA SER A 44 -18.06 1.85 14.62
C SER A 44 -16.86 1.12 14.00
N GLN A 45 -16.93 0.77 12.71
CA GLN A 45 -15.88 0.01 12.02
C GLN A 45 -14.84 0.91 11.34
N THR A 46 -15.02 2.23 11.35
CA THR A 46 -14.12 3.20 10.69
C THR A 46 -12.69 3.10 11.21
N ALA A 47 -12.48 2.87 12.51
CA ALA A 47 -11.15 2.68 13.08
C ALA A 47 -10.45 1.44 12.49
N THR A 48 -11.17 0.32 12.42
CA THR A 48 -10.67 -0.93 11.81
C THR A 48 -10.39 -0.77 10.32
N LEU A 49 -11.23 -0.01 9.59
CA LEU A 49 -10.97 0.36 8.19
C LEU A 49 -9.61 1.05 8.05
N PHE A 50 -9.36 2.11 8.83
CA PHE A 50 -8.10 2.84 8.74
C PHE A 50 -6.89 2.00 9.15
N ILE A 51 -7.03 1.11 10.15
CA ILE A 51 -5.99 0.15 10.51
C ILE A 51 -5.69 -0.78 9.32
N GLY A 52 -6.71 -1.31 8.66
CA GLY A 52 -6.55 -2.16 7.47
C GLY A 52 -5.86 -1.43 6.31
N ILE A 53 -6.26 -0.18 6.04
CA ILE A 53 -5.62 0.67 5.02
C ILE A 53 -4.16 0.95 5.40
N ALA A 54 -3.88 1.29 6.65
CA ALA A 54 -2.52 1.59 7.11
C ALA A 54 -1.58 0.38 6.97
N PHE A 55 -2.05 -0.84 7.29
CA PHE A 55 -1.27 -2.05 7.07
C PHE A 55 -1.05 -2.36 5.59
N ALA A 56 -2.06 -2.15 4.74
CA ALA A 56 -1.90 -2.31 3.30
C ALA A 56 -0.87 -1.31 2.73
N GLU A 57 -0.93 -0.05 3.16
CA GLU A 57 0.01 1.00 2.75
C GLU A 57 1.42 0.80 3.31
N ALA A 58 1.57 0.26 4.52
CA ALA A 58 2.89 0.03 5.12
C ALA A 58 3.80 -0.80 4.19
N LEU A 59 3.24 -1.80 3.51
CA LEU A 59 3.96 -2.60 2.52
C LEU A 59 4.39 -1.76 1.30
N GLY A 60 3.54 -0.83 0.85
CA GLY A 60 3.86 0.08 -0.25
C GLY A 60 4.93 1.09 0.09
N ILE A 61 4.90 1.63 1.32
CA ILE A 61 5.93 2.54 1.85
C ILE A 61 7.27 1.82 2.00
N PHE A 62 7.29 0.57 2.48
CA PHE A 62 8.54 -0.21 2.51
C PHE A 62 9.10 -0.47 1.10
N SER A 63 8.23 -0.79 0.14
CA SER A 63 8.65 -0.95 -1.26
C SER A 63 9.25 0.33 -1.84
N PHE A 64 8.65 1.48 -1.52
CA PHE A 64 9.15 2.79 -1.93
C PHE A 64 10.47 3.13 -1.24
N LEU A 65 10.59 2.84 0.06
CA LEU A 65 11.84 3.02 0.81
C LEU A 65 12.98 2.24 0.17
N VAL A 66 12.77 0.97 -0.20
CA VAL A 66 13.78 0.16 -0.88
C VAL A 66 14.17 0.79 -2.23
N ALA A 67 13.21 1.29 -3.01
CA ALA A 67 13.49 1.99 -4.25
C ALA A 67 14.38 3.24 -4.04
N LEU A 68 14.10 4.04 -2.99
CA LEU A 68 14.91 5.20 -2.64
C LEU A 68 16.33 4.80 -2.20
N LEU A 69 16.46 3.75 -1.40
CA LEU A 69 17.76 3.25 -0.96
C LEU A 69 18.62 2.80 -2.15
N LEU A 70 18.02 2.11 -3.12
CA LEU A 70 18.70 1.68 -4.36
C LEU A 70 19.06 2.85 -5.29
N MET A 71 18.39 3.99 -5.17
CA MET A 71 18.70 5.17 -6.00
C MET A 71 19.73 6.12 -5.37
N PHE A 72 19.78 6.19 -4.04
CA PHE A 72 20.46 7.29 -3.36
C PHE A 72 21.41 6.85 -2.25
N ALA A 73 21.29 5.64 -1.73
CA ALA A 73 22.11 5.15 -0.62
C ALA A 73 23.13 4.07 -1.03
N VAL A 74 22.87 3.36 -2.14
CA VAL A 74 23.71 2.30 -2.72
C VAL A 74 24.17 2.72 -4.11
#